data_AF-A0A835FCZ0-F1
#
_entry.id   AF-A0A835FCZ0-F1
#
_cell.length_a   1.000
_cell.length_b   1.000
_cell.length_c   1.000
_cell.angle_alpha   90.00
_cell.angle_beta   90.00
_cell.angle_gamma   90.00
#
_symmetry.space_group_name_H-M   'P 1'
#
loop_
_entity.id
_entity.type
_entity.pdbx_description
1 polymer ?
#
loop_
_entity_poly.entity_id
_entity_poly.type
_entity_poly.pdbx_seq_one_letter_code
_entity_poly.pdbx_strand_id
1 'polypeptide(L)'
;MGDLKNELEGYNTGDSDEVNKQKAIDALKRMENWNLFRDTKEEHHSYTVARDSFLAQLGSMLWGSMRHVIAPSVSHRAHHYYEKLSFQLYFVTQEKVRSIKQLPVNIKSITESLNSVLLRHQKSMFSQHLLSLSEEPALMMAFSMARRAAAVPLLLVNGTYKSTVNTYLDSAILQHQLQKLSEHNSLRGGHSNHRSTLEVPIFWFIHSEPLLLDKHYQAKALSNMVVVVQSDDDSWESHLQCNGRPILWDLRKPVKAAIAASAEYISGLLPSHLVYSHAHETAVEDWTWSVGCNPLSLTSNGWQLSEFQQDVIGRNYIITSVEESIQTVNSAIQQLVTERATEKGFKIFKAHESVMIEKYNAVVSLWRRVSAMSKGLKYGDAVKLMSMLEDASRGFSSVVNSTISSLHPVQCTRERKLDVQLDLTTLPAFLGVFLLLWFLLRPRRPKPKIN
;
A
#
# COMPACT_ATOMS: atom_id res chain seq x y z
N MET A 1 -13.02 -0.30 -47.92
CA MET A 1 -14.13 -1.26 -47.64
C MET A 1 -15.24 -1.18 -48.67
N GLY A 2 -15.70 0.01 -49.10
CA GLY A 2 -16.70 0.14 -50.19
C GLY A 2 -16.22 -0.43 -51.53
N ASP A 3 -14.97 -0.14 -51.92
CA ASP A 3 -14.39 -0.65 -53.17
C ASP A 3 -14.28 -2.17 -53.20
N LEU A 4 -13.93 -2.78 -52.07
CA LEU A 4 -13.83 -4.24 -51.92
C LEU A 4 -15.20 -4.93 -52.04
N LYS A 5 -16.25 -4.27 -51.54
CA LYS A 5 -17.63 -4.76 -51.65
C LYS A 5 -18.11 -4.71 -53.10
N ASN A 6 -17.84 -3.62 -53.81
CA ASN A 6 -18.19 -3.47 -55.22
C ASN A 6 -17.43 -4.48 -56.10
N GLU A 7 -16.17 -4.78 -55.78
CA GLU A 7 -15.37 -5.80 -56.46
C GLU A 7 -15.86 -7.23 -56.19
N LEU A 8 -16.22 -7.55 -54.94
CA LEU A 8 -16.79 -8.83 -54.55
C LEU A 8 -18.16 -9.07 -55.22
N GLU A 9 -18.96 -8.01 -55.37
CA GLU A 9 -20.22 -8.05 -56.13
C GLU A 9 -19.99 -8.26 -57.65
N GLY A 10 -18.86 -7.79 -58.18
CA GLY A 10 -18.42 -7.98 -59.57
C GLY A 10 -17.91 -9.38 -59.94
N TYR A 11 -17.87 -10.34 -59.00
CA TYR A 11 -17.65 -11.77 -59.31
C TYR A 11 -18.94 -12.47 -59.73
N ASN A 12 -20.10 -11.94 -59.36
CA ASN A 12 -21.40 -12.51 -59.73
C ASN A 12 -21.83 -12.14 -61.16
N THR A 13 -21.12 -11.20 -61.80
CA THR A 13 -21.36 -10.78 -63.17
C THR A 13 -20.51 -11.60 -64.13
N GLY A 14 -20.92 -12.84 -64.44
CA GLY A 14 -20.61 -13.68 -65.62
C GLY A 14 -19.29 -13.57 -66.42
N ASP A 15 -18.24 -12.95 -65.90
CA ASP A 15 -16.97 -12.69 -66.58
C ASP A 15 -16.13 -13.98 -66.66
N SER A 16 -15.23 -14.07 -67.64
CA SER A 16 -14.40 -15.27 -67.85
C SER A 16 -13.53 -15.60 -66.64
N ASP A 17 -13.28 -16.90 -66.41
CA ASP A 17 -12.57 -17.43 -65.23
C ASP A 17 -11.20 -16.76 -65.00
N GLU A 18 -10.49 -16.35 -66.06
CA GLU A 18 -9.19 -15.65 -65.95
C GLU A 18 -9.32 -14.22 -65.40
N VAL A 19 -10.36 -13.48 -65.80
CA VAL A 19 -10.59 -12.11 -65.28
C VAL A 19 -10.96 -12.16 -63.79
N ASN A 20 -11.77 -13.14 -63.40
CA ASN A 20 -12.14 -13.34 -61.99
C ASN A 20 -10.94 -13.78 -61.16
N LYS A 21 -10.09 -14.65 -61.69
CA LYS A 21 -8.83 -15.05 -61.03
C LYS A 21 -7.90 -13.87 -60.81
N GLN A 22 -7.79 -12.95 -61.78
CA GLN A 22 -6.96 -11.77 -61.67
C GLN A 22 -7.51 -10.75 -60.67
N LYS A 23 -8.83 -10.50 -60.69
CA LYS A 23 -9.52 -9.73 -59.64
C LYS A 23 -9.29 -10.33 -58.24
N ALA A 24 -9.25 -11.67 -58.11
CA ALA A 24 -9.08 -12.34 -56.82
C ALA A 24 -7.65 -12.20 -56.30
N ILE A 25 -6.68 -12.31 -57.20
CA ILE A 25 -5.28 -12.07 -56.86
C ILE A 25 -5.05 -10.61 -56.48
N ASP A 26 -5.69 -9.64 -57.15
CA ASP A 26 -5.56 -8.22 -56.82
C ASP A 26 -6.26 -7.85 -55.50
N ALA A 27 -7.43 -8.43 -55.24
CA ALA A 27 -8.10 -8.32 -53.94
C ALA A 27 -7.25 -8.93 -52.82
N LEU A 28 -6.64 -10.10 -53.05
CA LEU A 28 -5.78 -10.78 -52.09
C LEU A 28 -4.48 -10.01 -51.85
N LYS A 29 -3.84 -9.44 -52.89
CA LYS A 29 -2.71 -8.52 -52.73
C LYS A 29 -3.08 -7.26 -51.95
N ARG A 30 -4.26 -6.68 -52.16
CA ARG A 30 -4.73 -5.53 -51.37
C ARG A 30 -5.02 -5.89 -49.92
N MET A 31 -5.61 -7.07 -49.68
CA MET A 31 -5.80 -7.60 -48.32
C MET A 31 -4.46 -7.90 -47.64
N GLU A 32 -3.49 -8.42 -48.37
CA GLU A 32 -2.12 -8.63 -47.88
C GLU A 32 -1.40 -7.32 -47.59
N ASN A 33 -1.61 -6.27 -48.39
CA ASN A 33 -1.08 -4.92 -48.11
C ASN A 33 -1.74 -4.28 -46.88
N TRP A 34 -2.93 -4.73 -46.49
CA TRP A 34 -3.62 -4.33 -45.26
C TRP A 34 -3.20 -5.18 -44.05
N ASN A 35 -2.32 -6.16 -44.25
CA ASN A 35 -1.82 -6.98 -43.15
C ASN A 35 -0.88 -6.15 -42.27
N LEU A 36 -1.43 -5.65 -41.16
CA LEU A 36 -0.74 -4.83 -40.16
C LEU A 36 0.48 -5.51 -39.52
N PHE A 37 0.63 -6.82 -39.63
CA PHE A 37 1.67 -7.62 -38.97
C PHE A 37 2.68 -8.26 -39.93
N ARG A 38 2.76 -7.79 -41.18
CA ARG A 38 3.74 -8.32 -42.14
C ARG A 38 5.15 -7.89 -41.77
N ASP A 39 6.06 -8.85 -41.66
CA ASP A 39 7.46 -8.68 -41.25
C ASP A 39 8.38 -8.20 -42.39
N THR A 40 7.82 -7.53 -43.40
CA THR A 40 8.57 -7.08 -44.58
C THR A 40 9.17 -5.71 -44.33
N LYS A 41 10.50 -5.61 -44.45
CA LYS A 41 11.25 -4.35 -44.52
C LYS A 41 10.84 -3.58 -45.78
N GLU A 42 9.80 -2.77 -45.69
CA GLU A 42 9.41 -1.87 -46.77
C GLU A 42 10.22 -0.57 -46.67
N GLU A 43 10.94 -0.24 -47.74
CA GLU A 43 11.59 1.06 -47.94
C GLU A 43 10.51 2.13 -48.09
N HIS A 44 10.31 2.91 -47.01
CA HIS A 44 9.68 4.23 -47.01
C HIS A 44 8.30 4.30 -47.70
N HIS A 45 7.26 3.85 -47.00
CA HIS A 45 5.89 4.27 -47.29
C HIS A 45 5.43 5.30 -46.26
N SER A 46 4.88 6.41 -46.77
CA SER A 46 4.22 7.45 -45.98
C SER A 46 3.17 6.80 -45.07
N TYR A 47 3.49 6.64 -43.80
CA TYR A 47 2.56 6.17 -42.79
C TYR A 47 1.32 7.06 -42.86
N THR A 48 0.16 6.47 -43.14
CA THR A 48 -1.09 7.23 -43.11
C THR A 48 -1.38 7.56 -41.65
N VAL A 49 -1.68 8.82 -41.36
CA VAL A 49 -2.05 9.27 -39.99
C VAL A 49 -3.13 8.38 -39.36
N ALA A 50 -4.02 7.82 -40.18
CA ALA A 50 -5.03 6.85 -39.76
C ALA A 50 -4.43 5.54 -39.22
N ARG A 51 -3.40 4.97 -39.87
CA ARG A 51 -2.71 3.76 -39.41
C ARG A 51 -2.01 4.00 -38.08
N ASP A 52 -1.28 5.11 -37.97
CA ASP A 52 -0.54 5.44 -36.74
C ASP A 52 -1.50 5.75 -35.60
N SER A 53 -2.58 6.49 -35.85
CA SER A 53 -3.62 6.74 -34.85
C SER A 53 -4.29 5.44 -34.38
N PHE A 54 -4.58 4.52 -35.31
CA PHE A 54 -5.18 3.23 -34.95
C PHE A 54 -4.21 2.36 -34.13
N LEU A 55 -2.95 2.24 -34.56
CA LEU A 55 -1.93 1.48 -33.83
C LEU A 55 -1.65 2.09 -32.45
N ALA A 56 -1.63 3.42 -32.33
CA ALA A 56 -1.51 4.11 -31.05
C ALA A 56 -2.69 3.82 -30.12
N GLN A 57 -3.93 3.87 -30.64
CA GLN A 57 -5.12 3.52 -29.86
C GLN A 57 -5.14 2.05 -29.44
N LEU A 58 -4.80 1.13 -30.35
CA LEU A 58 -4.69 -0.29 -30.05
C LEU A 58 -3.60 -0.56 -29.00
N GLY A 59 -2.43 0.04 -29.16
CA GLY A 59 -1.32 -0.06 -28.20
C GLY A 59 -1.72 0.50 -26.83
N SER A 60 -2.41 1.64 -26.79
CA SER A 60 -2.94 2.23 -25.56
C SER A 60 -3.96 1.32 -24.88
N MET A 61 -4.88 0.72 -25.64
CA MET A 61 -5.89 -0.20 -25.10
C MET A 61 -5.26 -1.50 -24.58
N LEU A 62 -4.29 -2.07 -25.30
CA LEU A 62 -3.56 -3.25 -24.86
C LEU A 62 -2.74 -2.96 -23.60
N TRP A 63 -2.03 -1.83 -23.56
CA TRP A 63 -1.28 -1.40 -22.37
C TRP A 63 -2.20 -1.17 -21.17
N GLY A 64 -3.31 -0.46 -21.36
CA GLY A 64 -4.32 -0.23 -20.32
C GLY A 64 -4.91 -1.53 -19.79
N SER A 65 -5.24 -2.46 -20.69
CA SER A 65 -5.78 -3.79 -20.33
C SER A 65 -4.76 -4.64 -19.58
N MET A 66 -3.53 -4.71 -20.07
CA MET A 66 -2.45 -5.46 -19.43
C MET A 66 -2.18 -4.91 -18.04
N ARG A 67 -2.16 -3.60 -17.91
CA ARG A 67 -1.99 -2.93 -16.64
C ARG A 67 -3.13 -3.22 -15.68
N HIS A 68 -4.38 -3.14 -16.13
CA HIS A 68 -5.53 -3.38 -15.27
C HIS A 68 -5.60 -4.83 -14.78
N VAL A 69 -5.35 -5.80 -15.66
CA VAL A 69 -5.50 -7.23 -15.37
C VAL A 69 -4.27 -7.84 -14.68
N ILE A 70 -3.05 -7.47 -15.10
CA ILE A 70 -1.83 -8.12 -14.60
C ILE A 70 -1.22 -7.37 -13.41
N ALA A 71 -1.18 -6.04 -13.49
CA ALA A 71 -0.48 -5.21 -12.53
C ALA A 71 -1.31 -3.98 -12.11
N PRO A 72 -2.48 -4.20 -11.49
CA PRO A 72 -3.30 -3.10 -11.02
C PRO A 72 -2.55 -2.26 -10.00
N SER A 73 -2.90 -0.97 -9.96
CA SER A 73 -2.31 0.00 -9.05
C SER A 73 -2.71 -0.34 -7.61
N VAL A 74 -1.82 -0.03 -6.67
CA VAL A 74 -2.01 -0.26 -5.23
C VAL A 74 -1.94 1.07 -4.51
N SER A 75 -2.64 1.19 -3.39
CA SER A 75 -2.52 2.37 -2.52
C SER A 75 -1.05 2.55 -2.09
N HIS A 76 -0.66 3.80 -1.82
CA HIS A 76 0.73 4.12 -1.44
C HIS A 76 1.17 3.47 -0.11
N ARG A 77 0.24 3.03 0.73
CA ARG A 77 0.55 2.51 2.07
C ARG A 77 1.01 1.06 2.01
N ALA A 78 1.83 0.69 2.98
CA ALA A 78 2.17 -0.71 3.23
C ALA A 78 0.95 -1.45 3.78
N HIS A 79 0.55 -2.53 3.12
CA HIS A 79 -0.55 -3.39 3.54
C HIS A 79 -0.02 -4.77 3.88
N HIS A 80 0.04 -5.08 5.16
CA HIS A 80 0.52 -6.37 5.63
C HIS A 80 -0.63 -7.37 5.72
N TYR A 81 -0.28 -8.64 5.55
CA TYR A 81 -1.20 -9.72 5.84
C TYR A 81 -1.32 -9.93 7.37
N TYR A 82 -2.56 -9.99 7.85
CA TYR A 82 -2.89 -10.37 9.22
C TYR A 82 -3.83 -11.58 9.20
N GLU A 83 -3.63 -12.52 10.13
CA GLU A 83 -4.46 -13.73 10.24
C GLU A 83 -5.87 -13.43 10.77
N LYS A 84 -5.96 -12.46 11.69
CA LYS A 84 -7.20 -12.04 12.33
C LYS A 84 -7.45 -10.56 12.07
N LEU A 85 -8.67 -10.21 11.70
CA LEU A 85 -9.12 -8.84 11.48
C LEU A 85 -10.24 -8.53 12.45
N SER A 86 -10.01 -7.56 13.34
CA SER A 86 -10.98 -7.13 14.35
C SER A 86 -11.62 -5.83 13.90
N PHE A 87 -12.84 -5.91 13.36
CA PHE A 87 -13.63 -4.76 12.95
C PHE A 87 -14.31 -4.14 14.18
N GLN A 88 -13.99 -2.87 14.45
CA GLN A 88 -14.62 -2.07 15.50
C GLN A 88 -15.57 -1.06 14.84
N LEU A 89 -16.88 -1.34 14.89
CA LEU A 89 -17.91 -0.50 14.29
C LEU A 89 -18.39 0.54 15.31
N TYR A 90 -18.06 1.81 15.09
CA TYR A 90 -18.51 2.92 15.92
C TYR A 90 -19.66 3.65 15.22
N PHE A 91 -20.89 3.44 15.66
CA PHE A 91 -22.05 4.17 15.17
C PHE A 91 -22.20 5.48 15.93
N VAL A 92 -22.06 6.60 15.22
CA VAL A 92 -22.15 7.95 15.77
C VAL A 92 -23.47 8.59 15.37
N THR A 93 -24.33 8.91 16.34
CA THR A 93 -25.64 9.54 16.13
C THR A 93 -25.69 10.94 16.74
N GLN A 94 -26.57 11.82 16.23
CA GLN A 94 -26.79 13.14 16.83
C GLN A 94 -27.40 13.05 18.23
N GLU A 95 -28.47 12.26 18.34
CA GLU A 95 -29.21 12.04 19.58
C GLU A 95 -28.93 10.64 20.15
N LYS A 96 -29.23 10.48 21.43
CA LYS A 96 -29.07 9.21 22.14
C LYS A 96 -30.10 8.20 21.65
N VAL A 97 -29.62 7.14 20.99
CA VAL A 97 -30.44 5.98 20.62
C VAL A 97 -30.32 4.91 21.71
N ARG A 98 -31.45 4.27 22.07
CA ARG A 98 -31.47 3.28 23.18
C ARG A 98 -30.86 1.93 22.80
N SER A 99 -30.89 1.56 21.52
CA SER A 99 -30.36 0.29 21.04
C SER A 99 -29.90 0.38 19.58
N ILE A 100 -28.81 -0.34 19.27
CA ILE A 100 -28.28 -0.53 17.92
C ILE A 100 -29.35 -1.08 16.96
N LYS A 101 -30.33 -1.86 17.45
CA LYS A 101 -31.44 -2.39 16.62
C LYS A 101 -32.36 -1.32 16.03
N GLN A 102 -32.35 -0.11 16.59
CA GLN A 102 -33.17 1.02 16.13
C GLN A 102 -32.45 1.87 15.08
N LEU A 103 -31.17 1.61 14.82
CA LEU A 103 -30.43 2.34 13.80
C LEU A 103 -30.94 1.97 12.40
N PRO A 104 -30.97 2.92 11.44
CA PRO A 104 -31.29 2.67 10.04
C PRO A 104 -30.16 1.94 9.30
N VAL A 105 -29.54 0.94 9.94
CA VAL A 105 -28.35 0.25 9.46
C VAL A 105 -28.60 -1.26 9.43
N ASN A 106 -28.40 -1.88 8.27
CA ASN A 106 -28.44 -3.35 8.16
C ASN A 106 -27.08 -3.96 8.51
N ILE A 107 -26.88 -4.22 9.79
CA ILE A 107 -25.63 -4.77 10.33
C ILE A 107 -25.29 -6.11 9.71
N LYS A 108 -26.28 -6.99 9.48
CA LYS A 108 -26.03 -8.31 8.87
C LYS A 108 -25.39 -8.15 7.49
N SER A 109 -25.96 -7.28 6.66
CA SER A 109 -25.42 -7.00 5.33
C SER A 109 -24.01 -6.42 5.37
N ILE A 110 -23.71 -5.55 6.34
CA ILE A 110 -22.37 -4.97 6.52
C ILE A 110 -21.39 -6.06 6.95
N THR A 111 -21.74 -6.90 7.93
CA THR A 111 -20.86 -7.97 8.41
C THR A 111 -20.59 -9.01 7.34
N GLU A 112 -21.60 -9.43 6.58
CA GLU A 112 -21.46 -10.36 5.46
C GLU A 112 -20.59 -9.75 4.35
N SER A 113 -20.80 -8.47 4.04
CA SER A 113 -20.03 -7.80 3.00
C SER A 113 -18.59 -7.51 3.40
N LEU A 114 -18.32 -7.14 4.66
CA LEU A 114 -16.96 -7.00 5.18
C LEU A 114 -16.23 -8.36 5.22
N ASN A 115 -16.94 -9.45 5.52
CA ASN A 115 -16.40 -10.79 5.40
C ASN A 115 -16.01 -11.17 3.97
N SER A 116 -16.69 -10.62 2.96
CA SER A 116 -16.35 -10.88 1.55
C SER A 116 -15.01 -10.26 1.11
N VAL A 117 -14.50 -9.26 1.85
CA VAL A 117 -13.19 -8.62 1.63
C VAL A 117 -12.03 -9.51 2.06
N LEU A 118 -12.31 -10.46 2.96
CA LEU A 118 -11.30 -11.30 3.57
C LEU A 118 -10.84 -12.39 2.62
N LEU A 119 -9.55 -12.72 2.68
CA LEU A 119 -9.04 -13.93 2.07
C LEU A 119 -9.58 -15.16 2.82
N ARG A 120 -9.71 -16.31 2.12
CA ARG A 120 -10.30 -17.55 2.65
C ARG A 120 -9.73 -18.04 4.00
N HIS A 121 -8.50 -17.67 4.34
CA HIS A 121 -7.80 -18.10 5.55
C HIS A 121 -7.79 -17.06 6.67
N GLN A 122 -8.29 -15.85 6.41
CA GLN A 122 -8.40 -14.79 7.41
C GLN A 122 -9.66 -14.97 8.24
N LYS A 123 -9.57 -14.65 9.53
CA LYS A 123 -10.71 -14.69 10.46
C LYS A 123 -11.13 -13.27 10.82
N SER A 124 -12.44 -13.03 10.84
CA SER A 124 -12.99 -11.76 11.32
C SER A 124 -13.52 -11.86 12.74
N MET A 125 -13.43 -10.75 13.44
CA MET A 125 -14.13 -10.46 14.68
C MET A 125 -14.84 -9.13 14.51
N PHE A 126 -16.06 -9.01 15.05
CA PHE A 126 -16.84 -7.78 14.98
C PHE A 126 -17.18 -7.31 16.38
N SER A 127 -16.92 -6.04 16.65
CA SER A 127 -17.34 -5.32 17.83
C SER A 127 -18.14 -4.11 17.41
N GLN A 128 -19.15 -3.76 18.20
CA GLN A 128 -20.09 -2.69 17.89
C GLN A 128 -20.16 -1.75 19.08
N HIS A 129 -20.03 -0.46 18.79
CA HIS A 129 -20.04 0.63 19.75
C HIS A 129 -21.04 1.67 19.27
N LEU A 130 -21.83 2.20 20.19
CA LEU A 130 -22.78 3.28 19.93
C LEU A 130 -22.28 4.52 20.66
N LEU A 131 -22.09 5.61 19.92
CA LEU A 131 -21.63 6.89 20.41
C LEU A 131 -22.67 7.95 20.06
N SER A 132 -23.02 8.81 21.01
CA SER A 132 -23.93 9.93 20.77
C SER A 132 -23.17 11.25 20.86
N LEU A 133 -23.33 12.11 19.84
CA LEU A 133 -22.77 13.47 19.84
C LEU A 133 -23.35 14.31 21.00
N SER A 134 -24.59 14.02 21.44
CA SER A 134 -25.20 14.72 22.57
C SER A 134 -24.56 14.41 23.92
N GLU A 135 -23.94 13.24 24.08
CA GLU A 135 -23.38 12.77 25.36
C GLU A 135 -21.89 13.08 25.50
N GLU A 136 -21.16 13.02 24.38
CA GLU A 136 -19.72 13.24 24.36
C GLU A 136 -19.38 14.62 23.76
N PRO A 137 -19.15 15.65 24.60
CA PRO A 137 -18.86 17.01 24.11
C PRO A 137 -17.58 17.08 23.28
N ALA A 138 -16.62 16.19 23.56
CA ALA A 138 -15.35 16.13 22.86
C ALA A 138 -15.51 15.58 21.43
N LEU A 139 -16.35 14.55 21.23
CA LEU A 139 -16.69 14.02 19.92
C LEU A 139 -17.52 15.03 19.12
N MET A 140 -18.44 15.72 19.77
CA MET A 140 -19.21 16.80 19.15
C MET A 140 -18.31 17.97 18.72
N MET A 141 -17.34 18.35 19.54
CA MET A 141 -16.33 19.34 19.15
C MET A 141 -15.54 18.88 17.91
N ALA A 142 -15.10 17.62 17.88
CA ALA A 142 -14.42 17.06 16.71
C ALA A 142 -15.28 17.12 15.44
N PHE A 143 -16.56 16.71 15.55
CA PHE A 143 -17.51 16.75 14.45
C PHE A 143 -17.78 18.17 13.94
N SER A 144 -18.02 19.13 14.83
CA SER A 144 -18.24 20.54 14.44
C SER A 144 -17.00 21.19 13.81
N MET A 145 -15.80 20.89 14.31
CA MET A 145 -14.55 21.40 13.73
C MET A 145 -14.30 20.85 12.33
N ALA A 146 -14.65 19.59 12.09
CA ALA A 146 -14.50 18.95 10.79
C ALA A 146 -15.60 19.34 9.79
N ARG A 147 -16.76 19.82 10.26
CA ARG A 147 -17.87 20.22 9.38
C ARG A 147 -17.52 21.47 8.57
N ARG A 148 -17.69 21.38 7.27
CA ARG A 148 -17.45 22.42 6.27
C ARG A 148 -18.60 22.46 5.26
N ALA A 149 -18.69 23.55 4.52
CA ALA A 149 -19.59 23.68 3.38
C ALA A 149 -18.78 24.18 2.18
N ALA A 150 -18.96 23.57 1.01
CA ALA A 150 -18.31 24.00 -0.21
C ALA A 150 -19.29 23.99 -1.39
N ALA A 151 -19.12 24.97 -2.27
CA ALA A 151 -19.76 25.01 -3.57
C ALA A 151 -19.08 24.00 -4.49
N VAL A 152 -19.81 22.94 -4.85
CA VAL A 152 -19.35 21.90 -5.77
C VAL A 152 -19.89 22.23 -7.17
N PRO A 153 -19.02 22.45 -8.16
CA PRO A 153 -19.47 22.62 -9.54
C PRO A 153 -19.86 21.27 -10.14
N LEU A 154 -21.03 21.23 -10.77
CA LEU A 154 -21.56 20.11 -11.53
C LEU A 154 -21.70 20.54 -12.99
N LEU A 155 -21.05 19.82 -13.91
CA LEU A 155 -21.22 20.05 -15.34
C LEU A 155 -22.47 19.29 -15.80
N LEU A 156 -23.47 20.01 -16.33
CA LEU A 156 -24.65 19.38 -16.90
C LEU A 156 -24.40 18.97 -18.35
N VAL A 157 -25.22 18.04 -18.84
CA VAL A 157 -25.20 17.50 -20.21
C VAL A 157 -25.32 18.58 -21.29
N ASN A 158 -26.02 19.67 -20.96
CA ASN A 158 -26.18 20.84 -21.83
C ASN A 158 -24.92 21.74 -21.87
N GLY A 159 -23.83 21.37 -21.18
CA GLY A 159 -22.61 22.16 -21.05
C GLY A 159 -22.68 23.31 -20.05
N THR A 160 -23.79 23.47 -19.32
CA THR A 160 -23.91 24.52 -18.30
C THR A 160 -23.39 24.05 -16.95
N TYR A 161 -22.73 24.94 -16.22
CA TYR A 161 -22.32 24.67 -14.84
C TYR A 161 -23.45 24.99 -13.88
N LYS A 162 -23.79 24.05 -13.00
CA LYS A 162 -24.63 24.29 -11.82
C LYS A 162 -23.73 24.13 -10.60
N SER A 163 -23.76 25.10 -9.69
CA SER A 163 -23.08 24.97 -8.42
C SER A 163 -24.08 24.60 -7.33
N THR A 164 -23.81 23.51 -6.60
CA THR A 164 -24.59 23.12 -5.43
C THR A 164 -23.71 23.27 -4.19
N VAL A 165 -24.26 23.86 -3.12
CA VAL A 165 -23.55 23.98 -1.86
C VAL A 165 -23.79 22.69 -1.08
N ASN A 166 -22.73 21.92 -0.85
CA ASN A 166 -22.79 20.66 -0.12
C ASN A 166 -22.10 20.83 1.24
N THR A 167 -22.74 20.32 2.29
CA THR A 167 -22.14 20.12 3.60
C THR A 167 -21.30 18.85 3.60
N TYR A 168 -20.07 18.94 4.09
CA TYR A 168 -19.16 17.80 4.16
C TYR A 168 -18.31 17.82 5.44
N LEU A 169 -17.82 16.65 5.84
CA LEU A 169 -16.77 16.52 6.85
C LEU A 169 -15.41 16.46 6.17
N ASP A 170 -14.51 17.31 6.64
CA ASP A 170 -13.09 17.21 6.33
C ASP A 170 -12.49 16.01 7.06
N SER A 171 -12.12 14.99 6.28
CA SER A 171 -11.64 13.73 6.83
C SER A 171 -10.31 13.85 7.56
N ALA A 172 -9.41 14.74 7.12
CA ALA A 172 -8.10 14.93 7.73
C ALA A 172 -8.21 15.64 9.08
N ILE A 173 -9.06 16.68 9.16
CA ILE A 173 -9.34 17.39 10.42
C ILE A 173 -10.02 16.42 11.40
N LEU A 174 -11.03 15.67 10.94
CA LEU A 174 -11.74 14.71 11.77
C LEU A 174 -10.79 13.65 12.34
N GLN A 175 -9.91 13.10 11.49
CA GLN A 175 -8.92 12.11 11.90
C GLN A 175 -8.05 12.62 13.04
N HIS A 176 -7.50 13.82 12.88
CA HIS A 176 -6.62 14.44 13.85
C HIS A 176 -7.32 14.65 15.19
N GLN A 177 -8.56 15.12 15.17
CA GLN A 177 -9.34 15.32 16.41
C GLN A 177 -9.68 13.98 17.08
N LEU A 178 -10.12 12.97 16.32
CA LEU A 178 -10.44 11.64 16.88
C LEU A 178 -9.21 10.95 17.47
N GLN A 179 -8.04 11.09 16.86
CA GLN A 179 -6.78 10.57 17.39
C GLN A 179 -6.41 11.23 18.72
N LYS A 180 -6.58 12.55 18.83
CA LYS A 180 -6.35 13.28 20.07
C LYS A 180 -7.26 12.79 21.21
N LEU A 181 -8.49 12.40 20.89
CA LEU A 181 -9.43 11.83 21.85
C LEU A 181 -9.06 10.40 22.26
N SER A 182 -8.61 9.57 21.33
CA SER A 182 -8.23 8.18 21.62
C SER A 182 -6.92 8.07 22.42
N GLU A 183 -6.01 9.05 22.29
CA GLU A 183 -4.80 9.14 23.13
C GLU A 183 -5.11 9.34 24.61
N HIS A 184 -6.22 10.04 24.93
CA HIS A 184 -6.65 10.25 26.32
C HIS A 184 -7.46 9.07 26.86
N ASN A 185 -8.18 8.36 25.99
CA ASN A 185 -9.00 7.19 26.33
C ASN A 185 -8.32 5.89 25.86
N SER A 186 -7.28 5.41 26.55
CA SER A 186 -6.79 4.02 26.62
C SER A 186 -7.13 3.01 25.48
N LEU A 187 -7.14 3.45 24.22
CA LEU A 187 -7.37 2.63 23.02
C LEU A 187 -6.04 2.25 22.35
N ARG A 188 -4.94 2.32 23.12
CA ARG A 188 -3.72 1.61 22.75
C ARG A 188 -3.96 0.13 23.00
N GLY A 189 -4.44 -0.56 21.98
CA GLY A 189 -4.32 -2.01 21.89
C GLY A 189 -2.87 -2.38 22.23
N GLY A 190 -2.71 -3.10 23.34
CA GLY A 190 -1.40 -3.53 23.83
C GLY A 190 -0.68 -4.21 22.68
N HIS A 191 0.53 -3.72 22.37
CA HIS A 191 1.38 -4.32 21.35
C HIS A 191 1.77 -5.72 21.80
N SER A 192 0.93 -6.70 21.48
CA SER A 192 1.33 -8.09 21.46
C SER A 192 2.31 -8.25 20.30
N ASN A 193 3.49 -8.79 20.61
CA ASN A 193 4.69 -8.77 19.79
C ASN A 193 4.63 -9.57 18.47
N HIS A 194 3.45 -9.88 17.93
CA HIS A 194 3.30 -10.58 16.65
C HIS A 194 2.10 -10.01 15.88
N ARG A 195 2.30 -9.74 14.58
CA ARG A 195 1.31 -9.24 13.58
C ARG A 195 0.10 -10.19 13.38
N SER A 196 -0.52 -10.65 14.45
CA SER A 196 -1.58 -11.67 14.41
C SER A 196 -2.97 -11.07 14.22
N THR A 197 -3.21 -9.88 14.75
CA THR A 197 -4.49 -9.18 14.72
C THR A 197 -4.33 -7.75 14.20
N LEU A 198 -5.08 -7.37 13.16
CA LEU A 198 -5.24 -5.96 12.76
C LEU A 198 -6.60 -5.45 13.25
N GLU A 199 -6.57 -4.33 13.97
CA GLU A 199 -7.78 -3.61 14.38
C GLU A 199 -8.19 -2.64 13.27
N VAL A 200 -9.45 -2.70 12.87
CA VAL A 200 -10.04 -1.89 11.80
C VAL A 200 -11.17 -1.06 12.40
N PRO A 201 -10.89 0.16 12.89
CA PRO A 201 -11.92 1.05 13.41
C PRO A 201 -12.69 1.71 12.25
N ILE A 202 -14.00 1.51 12.23
CA ILE A 202 -14.92 2.07 11.24
C ILE A 202 -15.87 3.02 11.98
N PHE A 203 -15.71 4.32 11.76
CA PHE A 203 -16.59 5.35 12.28
C PHE A 203 -17.71 5.61 11.29
N TRP A 204 -18.94 5.34 11.71
CA TRP A 204 -20.15 5.45 10.91
C TRP A 204 -21.02 6.59 11.45
N PHE A 205 -20.95 7.75 10.79
CA PHE A 205 -21.71 8.93 11.16
C PHE A 205 -23.10 8.88 10.52
N ILE A 206 -24.13 8.88 11.36
CA ILE A 206 -25.53 8.89 10.94
C ILE A 206 -26.09 10.29 11.22
N HIS A 207 -26.51 10.97 10.17
CA HIS A 207 -27.00 12.34 10.22
C HIS A 207 -28.28 12.47 9.40
N SER A 208 -29.21 13.34 9.80
CA SER A 208 -30.44 13.54 9.02
C SER A 208 -30.17 14.34 7.74
N GLU A 209 -29.37 15.40 7.84
CA GLU A 209 -29.01 16.24 6.69
C GLU A 209 -28.01 15.51 5.76
N PRO A 210 -28.02 15.82 4.44
CA PRO A 210 -27.05 15.28 3.48
C PRO A 210 -25.64 15.69 3.86
N LEU A 211 -24.81 14.69 4.18
CA LEU A 211 -23.45 14.88 4.63
C LEU A 211 -22.53 14.00 3.79
N LEU A 212 -21.46 14.60 3.28
CA LEU A 212 -20.44 13.90 2.50
C LEU A 212 -19.08 13.99 3.21
N LEU A 213 -18.10 13.26 2.72
CA LEU A 213 -16.70 13.34 3.10
C LEU A 213 -15.94 14.02 1.97
N ASP A 214 -15.09 14.98 2.33
CA ASP A 214 -14.24 15.72 1.38
C ASP A 214 -14.97 16.11 0.08
N LYS A 215 -16.17 16.69 0.26
CA LYS A 215 -17.09 17.18 -0.78
C LYS A 215 -17.85 16.13 -1.59
N HIS A 216 -17.27 14.96 -1.88
CA HIS A 216 -17.82 14.02 -2.86
C HIS A 216 -17.95 12.56 -2.38
N TYR A 217 -17.32 12.16 -1.29
CA TYR A 217 -17.25 10.74 -0.91
C TYR A 217 -18.30 10.40 0.14
N GLN A 218 -18.86 9.19 0.10
CA GLN A 218 -19.68 8.67 1.21
C GLN A 218 -18.83 7.99 2.29
N ALA A 219 -17.71 7.39 1.88
CA ALA A 219 -16.78 6.72 2.77
C ALA A 219 -15.35 6.96 2.28
N LYS A 220 -14.40 6.99 3.22
CA LYS A 220 -12.97 7.18 2.92
C LYS A 220 -12.09 6.37 3.86
N ALA A 221 -11.05 5.77 3.30
CA ALA A 221 -9.99 5.10 4.04
C ALA A 221 -8.95 6.13 4.50
N LEU A 222 -8.75 6.24 5.81
CA LEU A 222 -7.69 7.06 6.42
C LEU A 222 -6.57 6.16 6.94
N SER A 223 -5.48 6.73 7.45
CA SER A 223 -4.27 5.93 7.77
C SER A 223 -4.46 4.92 8.89
N ASN A 224 -5.41 5.16 9.79
CA ASN A 224 -5.67 4.31 10.95
C ASN A 224 -7.16 4.05 11.21
N MET A 225 -8.04 4.47 10.30
CA MET A 225 -9.50 4.33 10.46
C MET A 225 -10.21 4.43 9.12
N VAL A 226 -11.45 3.95 9.08
CA VAL A 226 -12.39 4.17 7.97
C VAL A 226 -13.51 5.06 8.46
N VAL A 227 -13.85 6.09 7.69
CA VAL A 227 -14.98 6.96 7.99
C VAL A 227 -16.06 6.73 6.95
N VAL A 228 -17.29 6.55 7.41
CA VAL A 228 -18.50 6.38 6.61
C VAL A 228 -19.52 7.40 7.07
N VAL A 229 -20.22 8.01 6.13
CA VAL A 229 -21.33 8.92 6.39
C VAL A 229 -22.60 8.37 5.78
N GLN A 230 -23.67 8.40 6.57
CA GLN A 230 -25.02 8.02 6.18
C GLN A 230 -25.96 9.20 6.43
N SER A 231 -26.78 9.49 5.43
CA SER A 231 -27.82 10.53 5.45
C SER A 231 -29.19 9.96 5.11
N ASP A 232 -30.27 10.70 5.32
CA ASP A 232 -31.62 10.19 5.07
C ASP A 232 -32.00 10.12 3.57
N ASP A 233 -31.29 10.86 2.70
CA ASP A 233 -31.54 10.91 1.26
C ASP A 233 -31.18 9.61 0.55
N ASP A 234 -32.12 9.05 -0.21
CA ASP A 234 -31.95 7.79 -0.97
C ASP A 234 -31.59 7.99 -2.45
N SER A 235 -31.69 9.23 -2.95
CA SER A 235 -31.56 9.57 -4.36
C SER A 235 -30.83 10.89 -4.56
N TRP A 236 -29.56 10.93 -4.13
CA TRP A 236 -28.72 12.11 -4.26
C TRP A 236 -28.06 12.21 -5.64
N GLU A 237 -28.14 13.38 -6.28
CA GLU A 237 -27.46 13.64 -7.55
C GLU A 237 -25.94 13.70 -7.34
N SER A 238 -25.21 12.70 -7.83
CA SER A 238 -23.75 12.73 -7.77
C SER A 238 -23.15 13.71 -8.77
N HIS A 239 -21.87 14.04 -8.56
CA HIS A 239 -21.09 14.84 -9.51
C HIS A 239 -20.78 14.11 -10.84
N LEU A 240 -21.15 12.83 -10.95
CA LEU A 240 -20.88 12.00 -12.11
C LEU A 240 -22.15 11.80 -12.95
N GLN A 241 -21.94 11.72 -14.26
CA GLN A 241 -23.02 11.49 -15.22
C GLN A 241 -22.64 10.34 -16.16
N CYS A 242 -23.63 9.55 -16.53
CA CYS A 242 -23.50 8.47 -17.50
C CYS A 242 -24.61 8.62 -18.54
N ASN A 243 -24.25 8.61 -19.83
CA ASN A 243 -25.19 8.73 -20.96
C ASN A 243 -26.17 9.92 -20.83
N GLY A 244 -25.68 11.07 -20.36
CA GLY A 244 -26.49 12.27 -20.18
C GLY A 244 -27.48 12.20 -19.01
N ARG A 245 -27.26 11.34 -18.02
CA ARG A 245 -28.05 11.29 -16.79
C ARG A 245 -27.14 11.30 -15.56
N PRO A 246 -27.49 12.03 -14.49
CA PRO A 246 -26.75 11.96 -13.24
C PRO A 246 -26.82 10.55 -12.65
N ILE A 247 -25.69 10.08 -12.14
CA ILE A 247 -25.67 8.85 -11.35
C ILE A 247 -26.25 9.21 -9.99
N LEU A 248 -27.32 8.53 -9.59
CA LEU A 248 -27.95 8.73 -8.30
C LEU A 248 -27.26 7.86 -7.25
N TRP A 249 -27.02 8.46 -6.08
CA TRP A 249 -26.41 7.81 -4.94
C TRP A 249 -27.42 7.65 -3.81
N ASP A 250 -27.46 6.44 -3.23
CA ASP A 250 -28.21 6.18 -2.01
C ASP A 250 -27.33 6.56 -0.80
N LEU A 251 -27.56 7.72 -0.19
CA LEU A 251 -26.85 8.16 1.02
C LEU A 251 -27.38 7.45 2.27
N ARG A 252 -28.58 6.87 2.20
CA ARG A 252 -29.21 6.11 3.27
C ARG A 252 -28.59 4.73 3.46
N LYS A 253 -28.02 4.14 2.41
CA LYS A 253 -27.32 2.85 2.47
C LYS A 253 -25.92 2.92 1.86
N PRO A 254 -24.95 3.55 2.53
CA PRO A 254 -23.58 3.70 2.03
C PRO A 254 -22.75 2.40 2.17
N VAL A 255 -23.38 1.23 2.08
CA VAL A 255 -22.74 -0.10 2.25
C VAL A 255 -21.65 -0.30 1.20
N LYS A 256 -21.95 0.03 -0.06
CA LYS A 256 -21.01 -0.07 -1.17
C LYS A 256 -19.74 0.76 -0.94
N ALA A 257 -19.92 2.04 -0.58
CA ALA A 257 -18.80 2.93 -0.29
C ALA A 257 -18.01 2.48 0.94
N ALA A 258 -18.69 2.01 1.99
CA ALA A 258 -18.06 1.49 3.19
C ALA A 258 -17.16 0.27 2.88
N ILE A 259 -17.61 -0.65 2.02
CA ILE A 259 -16.82 -1.81 1.60
C ILE A 259 -15.62 -1.38 0.77
N ALA A 260 -15.80 -0.46 -0.18
CA ALA A 260 -14.70 0.08 -0.99
C ALA A 260 -13.60 0.70 -0.11
N ALA A 261 -13.98 1.59 0.82
CA ALA A 261 -13.05 2.21 1.74
C ALA A 261 -12.42 1.20 2.72
N SER A 262 -13.16 0.18 3.16
CA SER A 262 -12.61 -0.87 4.02
C SER A 262 -11.61 -1.76 3.28
N ALA A 263 -11.88 -2.08 2.01
CA ALA A 263 -10.97 -2.85 1.16
C ALA A 263 -9.68 -2.06 0.87
N GLU A 264 -9.80 -0.76 0.60
CA GLU A 264 -8.65 0.14 0.48
C GLU A 264 -7.82 0.16 1.77
N TYR A 265 -8.46 0.31 2.94
CA TYR A 265 -7.76 0.35 4.23
C TYR A 265 -7.00 -0.94 4.54
N ILE A 266 -7.67 -2.10 4.36
CA ILE A 266 -7.13 -3.40 4.74
C ILE A 266 -6.03 -3.86 3.77
N SER A 267 -6.25 -3.67 2.47
CA SER A 267 -5.48 -4.35 1.42
C SER A 267 -4.93 -3.44 0.33
N GLY A 268 -5.24 -2.14 0.39
CA GLY A 268 -4.84 -1.17 -0.64
C GLY A 268 -5.53 -1.36 -1.96
N LEU A 269 -6.69 -2.02 -1.96
CA LEU A 269 -7.48 -2.21 -3.15
C LEU A 269 -8.06 -0.85 -3.59
N LEU A 270 -7.54 -0.34 -4.70
CA LEU A 270 -7.94 0.94 -5.26
C LEU A 270 -9.08 0.78 -6.28
N PRO A 271 -9.89 1.83 -6.50
CA PRO A 271 -10.88 1.82 -7.55
C PRO A 271 -10.31 1.49 -8.93
N SER A 272 -11.03 0.69 -9.72
CA SER A 272 -10.54 0.18 -11.00
C SER A 272 -10.16 1.25 -12.02
N HIS A 273 -10.78 2.42 -11.95
CA HIS A 273 -10.47 3.57 -12.81
C HIS A 273 -9.26 4.37 -12.32
N LEU A 274 -8.78 4.18 -11.09
CA LEU A 274 -7.66 4.96 -10.57
C LEU A 274 -6.34 4.26 -10.88
N VAL A 275 -5.48 4.96 -11.63
CA VAL A 275 -4.31 4.37 -12.25
C VAL A 275 -3.09 5.29 -12.10
N TYR A 276 -1.94 4.77 -11.64
CA TYR A 276 -0.72 5.58 -11.47
C TYR A 276 0.11 5.78 -12.75
N SER A 277 0.08 6.93 -13.41
CA SER A 277 0.89 7.14 -14.61
C SER A 277 2.37 7.35 -14.27
N HIS A 278 3.23 6.38 -14.60
CA HIS A 278 4.68 6.53 -14.44
C HIS A 278 5.25 7.66 -15.29
N ALA A 279 4.69 7.93 -16.47
CA ALA A 279 5.15 9.00 -17.35
C ALA A 279 4.88 10.40 -16.79
N HIS A 280 3.81 10.56 -16.01
CA HIS A 280 3.39 11.84 -15.44
C HIS A 280 3.66 11.95 -13.93
N GLU A 281 4.11 10.86 -13.30
CA GLU A 281 4.29 10.74 -11.85
C GLU A 281 3.03 11.10 -11.03
N THR A 282 1.85 10.88 -11.61
CA THR A 282 0.56 11.27 -11.02
C THR A 282 -0.47 10.15 -11.15
N ALA A 283 -1.47 10.17 -10.26
CA ALA A 283 -2.67 9.37 -10.42
C ALA A 283 -3.53 9.96 -11.55
N VAL A 284 -3.97 9.09 -12.46
CA VAL A 284 -4.82 9.40 -13.61
C VAL A 284 -6.07 8.54 -13.51
N GLU A 285 -7.20 9.10 -13.92
CA GLU A 285 -8.47 8.40 -13.97
C GLU A 285 -8.72 7.84 -15.38
N ASP A 286 -8.86 6.53 -15.47
CA ASP A 286 -9.28 5.79 -16.66
C ASP A 286 -10.65 5.14 -16.42
N TRP A 287 -11.70 5.92 -16.68
CA TRP A 287 -13.08 5.53 -16.46
C TRP A 287 -13.53 4.31 -17.30
N THR A 288 -12.78 3.91 -18.32
CA THR A 288 -13.08 2.71 -19.12
C THR A 288 -13.11 1.44 -18.27
N TRP A 289 -12.36 1.41 -17.16
CA TRP A 289 -12.28 0.29 -16.22
C TRP A 289 -13.22 0.41 -15.02
N SER A 290 -14.00 1.50 -14.88
CA SER A 290 -15.05 1.62 -13.85
C SER A 290 -16.32 0.86 -14.26
N VAL A 291 -16.17 -0.45 -14.48
CA VAL A 291 -17.23 -1.35 -14.93
C VAL A 291 -17.39 -2.57 -14.01
N GLY A 292 -18.52 -3.25 -14.13
CA GLY A 292 -18.81 -4.48 -13.39
C GLY A 292 -19.50 -4.24 -12.05
N CYS A 293 -20.05 -5.32 -11.50
CA CYS A 293 -20.88 -5.35 -10.29
C CYS A 293 -20.00 -5.50 -9.03
N ASN A 294 -19.24 -4.47 -8.68
CA ASN A 294 -18.29 -4.51 -7.57
C ASN A 294 -18.23 -3.18 -6.82
N PRO A 295 -17.76 -3.14 -5.55
CA PRO A 295 -17.88 -1.95 -4.70
C PRO A 295 -17.08 -0.75 -5.20
N LEU A 296 -16.06 -1.00 -6.04
CA LEU A 296 -15.15 -0.01 -6.59
C LEU A 296 -15.62 0.61 -7.91
N SER A 297 -16.60 0.00 -8.56
CA SER A 297 -17.19 0.47 -9.81
C SER A 297 -18.22 1.56 -9.51
N LEU A 298 -18.07 2.77 -10.04
CA LEU A 298 -19.01 3.86 -9.79
C LEU A 298 -20.31 3.78 -10.62
N THR A 299 -20.29 3.02 -11.71
CA THR A 299 -21.41 2.92 -12.67
C THR A 299 -22.41 1.82 -12.35
N SER A 300 -22.10 0.94 -11.39
CA SER A 300 -22.98 -0.16 -10.96
C SER A 300 -23.44 0.03 -9.51
N ASN A 301 -24.53 -0.63 -9.12
CA ASN A 301 -25.01 -0.60 -7.74
C ASN A 301 -24.51 -1.78 -6.89
N GLY A 302 -23.80 -2.73 -7.49
CA GLY A 302 -23.31 -3.91 -6.78
C GLY A 302 -22.13 -3.61 -5.86
N TRP A 303 -21.96 -4.46 -4.84
CA TRP A 303 -20.87 -4.35 -3.86
C TRP A 303 -20.19 -5.69 -3.54
N GLN A 304 -20.40 -6.71 -4.37
CA GLN A 304 -19.74 -8.01 -4.23
C GLN A 304 -18.32 -7.93 -4.82
N LEU A 305 -17.34 -8.49 -4.11
CA LEU A 305 -15.99 -8.59 -4.63
C LEU A 305 -15.86 -9.78 -5.58
N SER A 306 -15.23 -9.55 -6.73
CA SER A 306 -14.91 -10.61 -7.68
C SER A 306 -13.68 -11.40 -7.25
N GLU A 307 -13.52 -12.61 -7.79
CA GLU A 307 -12.30 -13.42 -7.59
C GLU A 307 -11.04 -12.65 -8.04
N PHE A 308 -11.14 -11.90 -9.13
CA PHE A 308 -10.09 -10.99 -9.58
C PHE A 308 -9.68 -10.00 -8.48
N GLN A 309 -10.63 -9.37 -7.79
CA GLN A 309 -10.32 -8.45 -6.70
C GLN A 309 -9.71 -9.17 -5.50
N GLN A 310 -10.13 -10.40 -5.20
CA GLN A 310 -9.49 -11.22 -4.16
C GLN A 310 -8.03 -11.56 -4.50
N ASP A 311 -7.73 -11.84 -5.77
CA ASP A 311 -6.37 -12.06 -6.25
C ASP A 311 -5.52 -10.79 -6.13
N VAL A 312 -6.09 -9.62 -6.47
CA VAL A 312 -5.41 -8.33 -6.29
C VAL A 312 -5.12 -8.06 -4.81
N ILE A 313 -6.06 -8.33 -3.90
CA ILE A 313 -5.84 -8.24 -2.46
C ILE A 313 -4.64 -9.11 -2.04
N GLY A 314 -4.60 -10.38 -2.48
CA GLY A 314 -3.50 -11.28 -2.20
C GLY A 314 -2.16 -10.77 -2.77
N ARG A 315 -2.16 -10.27 -4.00
CA ARG A 315 -1.00 -9.65 -4.65
C ARG A 315 -0.48 -8.45 -3.85
N ASN A 316 -1.35 -7.59 -3.35
CA ASN A 316 -0.95 -6.38 -2.63
C ASN A 316 -0.22 -6.71 -1.32
N TYR A 317 -0.70 -7.72 -0.59
CA TYR A 317 0.01 -8.22 0.59
C TYR A 317 1.39 -8.78 0.23
N ILE A 318 1.47 -9.56 -0.85
CA ILE A 318 2.73 -10.16 -1.30
C ILE A 318 3.73 -9.07 -1.69
N ILE A 319 3.32 -8.06 -2.46
CA ILE A 319 4.19 -6.97 -2.88
C ILE A 319 4.75 -6.23 -1.67
N THR A 320 3.89 -5.87 -0.70
CA THR A 320 4.32 -5.18 0.52
C THR A 320 5.36 -6.00 1.28
N SER A 321 5.06 -7.27 1.56
CA SER A 321 5.97 -8.14 2.32
C SER A 321 7.28 -8.44 1.59
N VAL A 322 7.24 -8.61 0.26
CA VAL A 322 8.45 -8.83 -0.55
C VAL A 322 9.31 -7.56 -0.56
N GLU A 323 8.73 -6.39 -0.80
CA GLU A 323 9.44 -5.11 -0.79
C GLU A 323 10.11 -4.86 0.57
N GLU A 324 9.38 -5.03 1.68
CA GLU A 324 9.94 -4.90 3.03
C GLU A 324 11.07 -5.90 3.32
N SER A 325 10.93 -7.14 2.86
CA SER A 325 11.97 -8.15 3.03
C SER A 325 13.24 -7.79 2.24
N ILE A 326 13.09 -7.24 1.03
CA ILE A 326 14.21 -6.76 0.21
C ILE A 326 14.88 -5.58 0.89
N GLN A 327 14.11 -4.60 1.38
CA GLN A 327 14.64 -3.45 2.10
C GLN A 327 15.38 -3.87 3.38
N THR A 328 14.83 -4.82 4.14
CA THR A 328 15.46 -5.37 5.36
C THR A 328 16.78 -6.07 5.05
N VAL A 329 16.82 -6.90 4.00
CA VAL A 329 18.06 -7.57 3.57
C VAL A 329 19.08 -6.57 3.03
N ASN A 330 18.66 -5.63 2.19
CA ASN A 330 19.54 -4.62 1.60
C ASN A 330 20.15 -3.70 2.67
N SER A 331 19.36 -3.25 3.63
CA SER A 331 19.86 -2.45 4.76
C SER A 331 20.88 -3.22 5.61
N ALA A 332 20.63 -4.51 5.90
CA ALA A 332 21.59 -5.36 6.58
C ALA A 332 22.89 -5.54 5.77
N ILE A 333 22.79 -5.75 4.46
CA ILE A 333 23.97 -5.83 3.58
C ILE A 333 24.73 -4.50 3.55
N GLN A 334 24.03 -3.37 3.47
CA GLN A 334 24.66 -2.04 3.52
C GLN A 334 25.44 -1.84 4.82
N GLN A 335 24.90 -2.28 5.95
CA GLN A 335 25.61 -2.25 7.24
C GLN A 335 26.88 -3.12 7.23
N LEU A 336 26.84 -4.30 6.62
CA LEU A 336 28.05 -5.13 6.47
C LEU A 336 29.10 -4.48 5.57
N VAL A 337 28.68 -3.84 4.48
CA VAL A 337 29.60 -3.16 3.54
C VAL A 337 30.30 -1.98 4.22
N THR A 338 29.65 -1.31 5.17
CA THR A 338 30.29 -0.23 5.93
C THR A 338 31.36 -0.70 6.91
N GLU A 339 31.36 -1.99 7.28
CA GLU A 339 32.34 -2.54 8.21
C GLU A 339 33.73 -2.73 7.58
N ARG A 340 34.78 -2.34 8.30
CA ARG A 340 36.16 -2.50 7.82
C ARG A 340 36.67 -3.92 8.04
N ALA A 341 37.19 -4.54 6.98
CA ALA A 341 37.90 -5.81 7.08
C ALA A 341 39.23 -5.65 7.82
N THR A 342 39.41 -6.37 8.94
CA THR A 342 40.67 -6.45 9.69
C THR A 342 41.07 -7.91 9.88
N GLU A 343 42.37 -8.19 9.99
CA GLU A 343 42.89 -9.55 10.17
C GLU A 343 42.34 -10.23 11.44
N LYS A 344 42.19 -9.46 12.54
CA LYS A 344 41.61 -9.94 13.80
C LYS A 344 40.10 -10.20 13.67
N GLY A 345 39.39 -9.36 12.93
CA GLY A 345 37.96 -9.54 12.63
C GLY A 345 37.68 -10.71 11.70
N PHE A 346 38.61 -11.07 10.81
CA PHE A 346 38.43 -12.15 9.83
C PHE A 346 38.13 -13.51 10.48
N LYS A 347 38.80 -13.84 11.60
CA LYS A 347 38.54 -15.10 12.33
C LYS A 347 37.12 -15.15 12.92
N ILE A 348 36.63 -14.03 13.43
CA ILE A 348 35.29 -13.89 14.00
C ILE A 348 34.23 -13.95 12.90
N PHE A 349 34.46 -13.25 11.79
CA PHE A 349 33.59 -13.28 10.62
C PHE A 349 33.47 -14.68 10.03
N LYS A 350 34.59 -15.39 9.85
CA LYS A 350 34.61 -16.77 9.31
C LYS A 350 33.78 -17.76 10.15
N ALA A 351 33.65 -17.52 11.45
CA ALA A 351 32.79 -18.34 12.32
C ALA A 351 31.28 -18.08 12.09
N HIS A 352 30.91 -16.87 11.64
CA HIS A 352 29.51 -16.47 11.41
C HIS A 352 29.08 -16.56 9.93
N GLU A 353 30.04 -16.65 9.00
CA GLU A 353 29.82 -16.68 7.55
C GLU A 353 28.84 -17.78 7.12
N SER A 354 29.01 -19.01 7.61
CA SER A 354 28.17 -20.14 7.23
C SER A 354 26.70 -19.92 7.60
N VAL A 355 26.45 -19.44 8.82
CA VAL A 355 25.10 -19.12 9.32
C VAL A 355 24.50 -17.96 8.54
N MET A 356 25.29 -16.93 8.23
CA MET A 356 24.83 -15.79 7.45
C MET A 356 24.42 -16.18 6.02
N ILE A 357 25.24 -16.99 5.34
CA ILE A 357 24.94 -17.53 4.01
C ILE A 357 23.71 -18.43 4.05
N GLU A 358 23.57 -19.29 5.06
CA GLU A 358 22.40 -20.14 5.24
C GLU A 358 21.11 -19.30 5.36
N LYS A 359 21.12 -18.27 6.22
CA LYS A 359 19.97 -17.38 6.40
C LYS A 359 19.66 -16.56 5.16
N TYR A 360 20.68 -16.07 4.44
CA TYR A 360 20.50 -15.39 3.16
C TYR A 360 19.86 -16.31 2.11
N ASN A 361 20.39 -17.53 1.96
CA ASN A 361 19.86 -18.52 1.04
C ASN A 361 18.41 -18.92 1.38
N ALA A 362 18.06 -18.98 2.67
CA ALA A 362 16.68 -19.21 3.10
C ALA A 362 15.75 -18.10 2.60
N VAL A 363 16.10 -16.83 2.76
CA VAL A 363 15.32 -15.69 2.24
C VAL A 363 15.19 -15.74 0.72
N VAL A 364 16.30 -15.95 0.00
CA VAL A 364 16.29 -16.03 -1.47
C VAL A 364 15.44 -17.21 -1.96
N SER A 365 15.48 -18.35 -1.26
CA SER A 365 14.64 -19.50 -1.59
C SER A 365 13.15 -19.19 -1.44
N LEU A 366 12.77 -18.40 -0.43
CA LEU A 366 11.41 -17.94 -0.23
C LEU A 366 10.99 -16.95 -1.32
N TRP A 367 11.84 -15.99 -1.70
CA TRP A 367 11.57 -15.10 -2.84
C TRP A 367 11.31 -15.88 -4.13
N ARG A 368 12.13 -16.89 -4.44
CA ARG A 368 11.93 -17.75 -5.62
C ARG A 368 10.61 -18.52 -5.54
N ARG A 369 10.26 -19.05 -4.37
CA ARG A 369 9.00 -19.78 -4.16
C ARG A 369 7.78 -18.87 -4.33
N VAL A 370 7.81 -17.68 -3.73
CA VAL A 370 6.75 -16.66 -3.87
C VAL A 370 6.60 -16.24 -5.32
N SER A 371 7.70 -16.00 -6.04
CA SER A 371 7.70 -15.67 -7.46
C SER A 371 7.08 -16.79 -8.31
N ALA A 372 7.47 -18.05 -8.08
CA ALA A 372 6.92 -19.20 -8.80
C ALA A 372 5.41 -19.38 -8.56
N MET A 373 4.94 -19.17 -7.33
CA MET A 373 3.51 -19.24 -6.99
C MET A 373 2.72 -18.07 -7.59
N SER A 374 3.28 -16.87 -7.59
CA SER A 374 2.68 -15.68 -8.20
C SER A 374 2.56 -15.82 -9.72
N LYS A 375 3.57 -16.43 -10.38
CA LYS A 375 3.50 -16.79 -11.81
C LYS A 375 2.33 -17.73 -12.11
N GLY A 376 2.01 -18.63 -11.19
CA GLY A 376 0.86 -19.54 -11.29
C GLY A 376 -0.47 -18.94 -10.84
N LEU A 377 -0.54 -17.64 -10.53
CA LEU A 377 -1.71 -16.94 -9.99
C LEU A 377 -2.24 -17.52 -8.67
N LYS A 378 -1.40 -18.25 -7.92
CA LYS A 378 -1.78 -18.86 -6.63
C LYS A 378 -1.55 -17.90 -5.47
N TYR A 379 -2.13 -16.71 -5.53
CA TYR A 379 -1.89 -15.64 -4.55
C TYR A 379 -2.32 -16.05 -3.14
N GLY A 380 -3.48 -16.70 -3.00
CA GLY A 380 -3.98 -17.15 -1.69
C GLY A 380 -3.05 -18.12 -0.94
N ASP A 381 -2.30 -18.97 -1.67
CA ASP A 381 -1.31 -19.85 -1.06
C ASP A 381 0.03 -19.15 -0.84
N ALA A 382 0.41 -18.23 -1.73
CA ALA A 382 1.65 -17.46 -1.59
C ALA A 382 1.61 -16.55 -0.35
N VAL A 383 0.45 -15.97 -0.03
CA VAL A 383 0.24 -15.13 1.17
C VAL A 383 0.60 -15.88 2.46
N LYS A 384 0.41 -17.21 2.52
CA LYS A 384 0.78 -18.02 3.69
C LYS A 384 2.29 -18.04 3.97
N LEU A 385 3.11 -17.74 2.96
CA LEU A 385 4.56 -17.67 3.09
C LEU A 385 5.04 -16.32 3.65
N MET A 386 4.18 -15.31 3.75
CA MET A 386 4.60 -13.94 4.09
C MET A 386 5.12 -13.83 5.53
N SER A 387 4.51 -14.53 6.48
CA SER A 387 5.01 -14.59 7.86
C SER A 387 6.40 -15.24 7.93
N MET A 388 6.59 -16.36 7.24
CA MET A 388 7.89 -17.03 7.14
C MET A 388 8.94 -16.16 6.44
N LEU A 389 8.55 -15.39 5.42
CA LEU A 389 9.44 -14.48 4.72
C LEU A 389 9.89 -13.33 5.62
N GLU A 390 8.96 -12.76 6.38
CA GLU A 390 9.25 -11.72 7.36
C GLU A 390 10.22 -12.24 8.43
N ASP A 391 9.92 -13.40 9.04
CA ASP A 391 10.77 -14.02 10.05
C ASP A 391 12.16 -14.37 9.50
N ALA A 392 12.24 -14.89 8.27
CA ALA A 392 13.52 -15.18 7.63
C ALA A 392 14.34 -13.91 7.37
N SER A 393 13.70 -12.82 6.89
CA SER A 393 14.37 -11.55 6.61
C SER A 393 14.88 -10.87 7.90
N ARG A 394 14.08 -10.87 8.97
CA ARG A 394 14.49 -10.41 10.30
C ARG A 394 15.57 -11.31 10.90
N GLY A 395 15.48 -12.62 10.70
CA GLY A 395 16.49 -13.60 11.11
C GLY A 395 17.84 -13.33 10.46
N PHE A 396 17.87 -13.03 9.16
CA PHE A 396 19.09 -12.61 8.47
C PHE A 396 19.65 -11.30 9.05
N SER A 397 18.81 -10.25 9.15
CA SER A 397 19.22 -8.96 9.72
C SER A 397 19.76 -9.09 11.16
N SER A 398 19.16 -9.94 12.00
CA SER A 398 19.62 -10.22 13.35
C SER A 398 21.00 -10.88 13.39
N VAL A 399 21.26 -11.87 12.53
CA VAL A 399 22.59 -12.51 12.40
C VAL A 399 23.64 -11.50 11.94
N VAL A 400 23.28 -10.62 11.00
CA VAL A 400 24.15 -9.53 10.54
C VAL A 400 24.49 -8.59 11.70
N ASN A 401 23.49 -8.09 12.42
CA ASN A 401 23.69 -7.19 13.56
C ASN A 401 24.53 -7.84 14.67
N SER A 402 24.33 -9.13 14.94
CA SER A 402 25.15 -9.90 15.89
C SER A 402 26.61 -10.05 15.43
N THR A 403 26.82 -10.21 14.12
CA THR A 403 28.17 -10.28 13.54
C THR A 403 28.86 -8.93 13.65
N ILE A 404 28.16 -7.84 13.33
CA ILE A 404 28.67 -6.48 13.46
C ILE A 404 29.01 -6.16 14.92
N SER A 405 28.13 -6.49 15.87
CA SER A 405 28.39 -6.25 17.29
C SER A 405 29.59 -7.05 17.83
N SER A 406 29.91 -8.20 17.22
CA SER A 406 31.12 -8.97 17.52
C SER A 406 32.38 -8.39 16.88
N LEU A 407 32.26 -7.70 15.75
CA LEU A 407 33.37 -7.05 15.04
C LEU A 407 33.72 -5.67 15.62
N HIS A 408 32.73 -4.93 16.11
CA HIS A 408 32.87 -3.53 16.58
C HIS A 408 33.88 -3.35 17.75
N PRO A 409 33.97 -4.23 18.78
CA PRO A 409 34.95 -4.10 19.85
C PRO A 409 36.40 -4.30 19.39
N VAL A 410 36.62 -5.15 18.38
CA VAL A 410 37.94 -5.39 17.78
C VAL A 410 38.43 -4.17 17.00
N GLN A 411 37.50 -3.34 16.52
CA GLN A 411 37.82 -2.08 15.83
C GLN A 411 37.99 -0.91 16.82
N CYS A 412 37.20 -0.85 17.89
CA CYS A 412 37.32 0.18 18.93
C CYS A 412 38.57 0.03 19.81
N THR A 413 39.14 -1.18 19.90
CA THR A 413 40.45 -1.40 20.49
C THR A 413 41.53 -0.93 19.52
N ARG A 414 41.68 0.40 19.44
CA ARG A 414 42.86 1.04 18.86
C ARG A 414 44.03 0.54 19.71
N GLU A 415 44.80 -0.43 19.21
CA GLU A 415 46.11 -0.76 19.74
C GLU A 415 46.99 0.49 19.61
N ARG A 416 46.83 1.44 20.54
CA ARG A 416 47.86 2.41 20.82
C ARG A 416 49.01 1.57 21.35
N LYS A 417 49.96 1.27 20.48
CA LYS A 417 51.34 1.03 20.91
C LYS A 417 51.73 2.30 21.66
N LEU A 418 51.58 2.27 22.98
CA LEU A 418 52.26 3.20 23.86
C LEU A 418 53.72 2.78 23.74
N ASP A 419 54.45 3.41 22.81
CA ASP A 419 55.90 3.47 22.87
C ASP A 419 56.22 4.26 24.14
N VAL A 420 56.14 3.59 25.28
CA VAL A 420 56.76 4.08 26.49
C VAL A 420 58.25 3.95 26.21
N GLN A 421 58.85 5.01 25.67
CA GLN A 421 60.28 5.23 25.80
C GLN A 421 60.56 5.29 27.30
N LEU A 422 60.86 4.13 27.89
CA LEU A 422 61.47 4.01 29.20
C LEU A 422 62.87 4.60 29.06
N ASP A 423 62.96 5.93 29.15
CA ASP A 423 64.21 6.64 29.30
C ASP A 423 64.85 6.16 30.61
N LEU A 424 65.82 5.26 30.46
CA LEU A 424 66.58 4.63 31.54
C LEU A 424 67.31 5.67 32.43
N THR A 425 67.36 6.91 31.98
CA THR A 425 67.92 8.09 32.66
C THR A 425 67.00 8.68 33.74
N THR A 426 65.71 8.32 33.76
CA THR A 426 64.76 8.78 34.79
C THR A 426 64.77 7.93 36.07
N LEU A 427 65.18 6.67 35.98
CA LEU A 427 65.34 5.75 37.13
C LEU A 427 66.31 6.26 38.21
N PRO A 428 67.52 6.80 37.90
CA PRO A 428 68.40 7.35 38.92
C PRO A 428 67.85 8.63 39.57
N ALA A 429 67.04 9.43 38.87
CA ALA A 429 66.41 10.62 39.43
C ALA A 429 65.34 10.25 40.49
N PHE A 430 64.52 9.23 40.23
CA PHE A 430 63.56 8.72 41.21
C PHE A 430 64.25 8.07 42.42
N LEU A 431 65.36 7.35 42.24
CA LEU A 431 66.17 6.82 43.33
C LEU A 431 66.80 7.93 44.20
N GLY A 432 67.28 9.01 43.57
CA GLY A 432 67.82 10.18 44.27
C GLY A 432 66.78 10.87 45.14
N VAL A 433 65.57 11.08 44.61
CA VAL A 433 64.44 11.67 45.36
C VAL A 433 64.02 10.77 46.52
N PHE A 434 64.00 9.45 46.32
CA PHE A 434 63.65 8.49 47.37
C PHE A 434 64.69 8.45 48.49
N LEU A 435 65.98 8.53 48.17
CA LEU A 435 67.07 8.63 49.16
C LEU A 435 67.02 9.94 49.95
N LEU A 436 66.68 11.05 49.30
CA LEU A 436 66.49 12.35 49.95
C LEU A 436 65.31 12.34 50.92
N LEU A 437 64.17 11.78 50.51
CA LEU A 437 62.99 11.60 51.35
C LEU A 437 63.28 10.66 52.53
N TRP A 438 64.03 9.58 52.32
CA TRP A 438 64.46 8.68 53.39
C TRP A 438 65.33 9.41 54.42
N PHE A 439 66.25 10.27 53.97
CA PHE A 439 67.11 11.04 54.88
C PHE A 439 66.33 12.10 55.66
N LEU A 440 65.36 12.76 55.02
CA LEU A 440 64.52 13.79 55.64
C LEU A 440 63.50 13.22 56.63
N LEU A 441 62.97 12.01 56.37
CA LEU A 441 61.97 11.36 57.21
C LEU A 441 62.56 10.46 58.30
N ARG A 442 63.88 10.40 58.46
CA ARG A 442 64.52 9.58 59.48
C ARG A 442 64.29 10.18 60.88
N PRO A 443 63.54 9.51 61.79
CA PRO A 443 63.17 10.08 63.08
C PRO A 443 64.41 10.29 63.97
N ARG A 444 64.61 11.53 64.45
CA ARG A 444 65.64 11.86 65.44
C ARG A 444 65.29 11.20 66.78
N ARG A 445 66.21 10.41 67.33
CA ARG A 445 66.03 9.71 68.63
C ARG A 445 65.72 10.72 69.74
N PRO A 446 64.69 10.50 70.58
CA PRO A 446 64.43 11.36 71.73
C PRO A 446 65.52 11.18 72.80
N LYS A 447 66.02 12.29 73.35
CA LYS A 447 66.96 12.31 74.47
C LYS A 447 66.30 11.67 75.72
N PRO A 448 67.02 10.85 76.50
CA PRO A 448 66.46 10.24 77.70
C PRO A 448 66.22 11.30 78.78
N LYS A 449 65.03 11.31 79.40
CA LYS A 449 64.77 12.03 80.64
C LYS A 449 65.12 11.11 81.81
N ILE A 450 66.01 11.60 82.67
CA ILE A 450 66.35 11.01 83.97
C ILE A 450 65.25 11.40 84.96
N ASN A 451 64.69 10.41 85.66
CA ASN A 451 64.31 10.46 87.07
C ASN A 451 64.09 9.04 87.58
#